data_AF-A0A1N6HPN6-F1
#
_entry.id   AF-A0A1N6HPN6-F1
#
_cell.length_a   1.000
_cell.length_b   1.000
_cell.length_c   1.000
_cell.angle_alpha   90.00
_cell.angle_beta   90.00
_cell.angle_gamma   90.00
#
_symmetry.space_group_name_H-M   'P 1'
#
loop_
_entity.id
_entity.type
_entity.pdbx_description
1 polymer ?
#
loop_
_entity_poly.entity_id
_entity_poly.type
_entity_poly.pdbx_seq_one_letter_code
_entity_poly.pdbx_strand_id
1 'polypeptide(L)'
;MGENRRDRGPALQDFLLFDSAQVSDLSSELRQEVALQTLVFDDAAVLDEVEMEFQQIYRLTRASMFCNWKVHSYPNQCESEIFTPASHASFAHALWSLTGAVSYRMVRFACTPMWFKNLQLHRLPVPWSVNPEQMEKWLAPHAFQPGSSVEMQTQGWASPRDNDSLVYSINRQMLLVFRTEKKLLPASVVNQVTKARALEVEEQQGFKLGRKQMRELKEQVTDELLPRAFSIRRDTRVWIDTVHGWLVIDAASQAVADDVLGLLVKSIDQLPLSSVRVAQSPVAAMTEWLLSGDAPAGFTLDQDTELRSAAQGNATVRYVGHALDVEDMRRHIEAGKQCMRLAMTWDDRVSFVLTPSLTIKRITPLDVIKDASDPTAQNDDEQFDSDMTLMTGELARMFADIVEVLGGEQGDAILQAAAA
;
A
#
# COMPACT_ATOMS: atom_id res chain seq x y z
N MET A 1 -54.59 -20.90 54.98
CA MET A 1 -53.98 -19.90 55.88
C MET A 1 -53.19 -18.96 54.98
N GLY A 2 -53.49 -17.69 54.82
CA GLY A 2 -54.34 -16.79 55.57
C GLY A 2 -53.83 -15.39 55.24
N GLU A 3 -54.71 -14.53 54.70
CA GLU A 3 -54.70 -13.06 54.84
C GLU A 3 -53.50 -12.28 54.28
N ASN A 4 -53.59 -11.02 53.83
CA ASN A 4 -54.63 -10.03 53.49
C ASN A 4 -53.83 -9.00 52.64
N ARG A 5 -54.21 -8.64 51.41
CA ARG A 5 -55.02 -7.43 51.11
C ARG A 5 -54.48 -6.18 51.84
N ARG A 6 -53.80 -5.25 51.16
CA ARG A 6 -54.32 -3.99 50.54
C ARG A 6 -53.12 -3.01 50.52
N ASP A 7 -52.94 -2.03 49.64
CA ASP A 7 -53.89 -1.27 48.82
C ASP A 7 -53.11 -0.48 47.74
N ARG A 8 -53.70 -0.40 46.52
CA ARG A 8 -53.71 0.71 45.51
C ARG A 8 -52.37 1.18 44.93
N GLY A 9 -52.18 1.38 43.63
CA GLY A 9 -53.06 1.82 42.53
C GLY A 9 -52.17 2.36 41.37
N PRO A 10 -52.71 2.96 40.30
CA PRO A 10 -52.48 2.55 38.90
C PRO A 10 -51.54 3.45 38.05
N ALA A 11 -51.41 3.08 36.76
CA ALA A 11 -50.75 3.76 35.62
C ALA A 11 -49.26 3.36 35.44
N LEU A 12 -48.77 2.78 34.34
CA LEU A 12 -49.12 2.90 32.92
C LEU A 12 -49.20 4.35 32.43
N GLN A 13 -48.14 5.09 32.69
CA GLN A 13 -47.53 6.18 31.91
C GLN A 13 -46.35 6.70 32.76
N ASP A 14 -45.31 7.26 32.12
CA ASP A 14 -44.05 7.72 32.73
C ASP A 14 -42.92 6.67 32.88
N PHE A 15 -42.42 6.18 31.74
CA PHE A 15 -41.03 5.68 31.62
C PHE A 15 -40.41 6.09 30.28
N LEU A 16 -40.76 7.29 29.83
CA LEU A 16 -40.10 8.02 28.75
C LEU A 16 -39.79 9.40 29.29
N LEU A 17 -38.74 9.54 30.09
CA LEU A 17 -38.01 10.77 30.42
C LEU A 17 -36.95 10.39 31.46
N PHE A 18 -35.69 10.77 31.21
CA PHE A 18 -34.40 10.30 31.77
C PHE A 18 -33.76 9.15 30.96
N ASP A 19 -32.62 9.31 30.28
CA ASP A 19 -31.58 10.34 30.40
C ASP A 19 -31.01 10.70 29.01
N SER A 20 -31.63 11.71 28.38
CA SER A 20 -31.16 12.36 27.15
C SER A 20 -30.30 13.60 27.44
N ALA A 21 -30.07 13.93 28.71
CA ALA A 21 -29.39 15.15 29.13
C ALA A 21 -27.86 14.99 29.13
N GLN A 22 -27.34 13.80 29.49
CA GLN A 22 -25.89 13.57 29.47
C GLN A 22 -25.31 13.36 28.06
N VAL A 23 -26.13 12.92 27.10
CA VAL A 23 -25.74 12.82 25.68
C VAL A 23 -25.82 14.17 24.98
N SER A 24 -26.72 15.07 25.41
CA SER A 24 -26.80 16.43 24.86
C SER A 24 -25.61 17.29 25.26
N ASP A 25 -25.10 17.16 26.49
CA ASP A 25 -23.97 17.96 26.99
C ASP A 25 -22.66 17.64 26.27
N LEU A 26 -22.33 16.35 26.11
CA LEU A 26 -21.16 15.89 25.34
C LEU A 26 -21.25 16.26 23.84
N SER A 27 -22.46 16.31 23.28
CA SER A 27 -22.66 16.79 21.90
C SER A 27 -22.54 18.31 21.78
N SER A 28 -22.82 19.06 22.86
CA SER A 28 -22.76 20.52 22.86
C SER A 28 -21.34 21.04 22.98
N GLU A 29 -20.48 20.35 23.74
CA GLU A 29 -19.04 20.67 23.84
C GLU A 29 -18.31 20.36 22.54
N LEU A 30 -18.57 19.20 21.91
CA LEU A 30 -18.06 18.87 20.57
C LEU A 30 -18.57 19.84 19.49
N ARG A 31 -19.83 20.30 19.59
CA ARG A 31 -20.38 21.33 18.70
C ARG A 31 -19.75 22.70 18.92
N GLN A 32 -19.40 23.09 20.16
CA GLN A 32 -18.69 24.33 20.42
C GLN A 32 -17.24 24.28 19.94
N GLU A 33 -16.56 23.14 20.08
CA GLU A 33 -15.17 22.96 19.62
C GLU A 33 -15.08 22.90 18.09
N VAL A 34 -16.03 22.24 17.43
CA VAL A 34 -16.18 22.25 15.97
C VAL A 34 -16.64 23.62 15.47
N ALA A 35 -17.58 24.31 16.14
CA ALA A 35 -18.02 25.65 15.74
C ALA A 35 -16.92 26.73 15.93
N LEU A 36 -16.06 26.59 16.95
CA LEU A 36 -14.89 27.46 17.14
C LEU A 36 -13.81 27.25 16.06
N GLN A 37 -13.75 26.07 15.45
CA GLN A 37 -12.87 25.79 14.29
C GLN A 37 -13.54 26.08 12.93
N THR A 38 -14.85 26.35 12.89
CA THR A 38 -15.63 26.51 11.63
C THR A 38 -15.91 27.99 11.26
N LEU A 39 -15.31 28.98 11.92
CA LEU A 39 -15.50 30.41 11.57
C LEU A 39 -14.81 30.87 10.26
N VAL A 40 -14.55 29.99 9.29
CA VAL A 40 -13.92 30.37 8.00
C VAL A 40 -14.61 29.78 6.76
N PHE A 41 -15.74 29.07 6.89
CA PHE A 41 -16.45 28.52 5.73
C PHE A 41 -17.95 28.78 5.81
N ASP A 42 -18.43 29.65 4.93
CA ASP A 42 -19.80 30.17 4.90
C ASP A 42 -20.65 29.44 3.84
N ASP A 43 -20.61 28.11 3.81
CA ASP A 43 -21.43 27.34 2.86
C ASP A 43 -21.84 25.95 3.40
N ALA A 44 -23.13 25.81 3.73
CA ALA A 44 -23.70 24.62 4.38
C ALA A 44 -23.65 23.35 3.50
N ALA A 45 -23.48 23.49 2.19
CA ALA A 45 -23.41 22.36 1.26
C ALA A 45 -22.08 21.59 1.35
N VAL A 46 -20.99 22.22 1.79
CA VAL A 46 -19.66 21.58 1.93
C VAL A 46 -19.60 20.72 3.19
N LEU A 47 -20.38 21.06 4.22
CA LEU A 47 -20.42 20.31 5.48
C LEU A 47 -21.10 18.95 5.32
N ASP A 48 -22.20 18.86 4.56
CA ASP A 48 -22.92 17.60 4.33
C ASP A 48 -22.11 16.59 3.48
N GLU A 49 -21.28 17.08 2.55
CA GLU A 49 -20.47 16.22 1.67
C GLU A 49 -19.22 15.68 2.39
N VAL A 50 -18.60 16.50 3.25
CA VAL A 50 -17.49 16.08 4.12
C VAL A 50 -17.97 15.13 5.22
N GLU A 51 -19.16 15.36 5.78
CA GLU A 51 -19.74 14.48 6.80
C GLU A 51 -20.13 13.11 6.23
N MET A 52 -20.60 13.05 4.97
CA MET A 52 -20.81 11.78 4.26
C MET A 52 -19.52 10.99 4.06
N GLU A 53 -18.43 11.61 3.61
CA GLU A 53 -17.15 10.91 3.40
C GLU A 53 -16.55 10.44 4.74
N PHE A 54 -16.68 11.25 5.80
CA PHE A 54 -16.21 10.85 7.13
C PHE A 54 -16.99 9.66 7.70
N GLN A 55 -18.31 9.62 7.49
CA GLN A 55 -19.16 8.49 7.84
C GLN A 55 -18.83 7.22 7.02
N GLN A 56 -18.40 7.39 5.77
CA GLN A 56 -18.01 6.29 4.89
C GLN A 56 -16.66 5.69 5.31
N ILE A 57 -15.70 6.53 5.69
CA ILE A 57 -14.43 6.10 6.30
C ILE A 57 -14.69 5.41 7.64
N TYR A 58 -15.54 5.98 8.50
CA TYR A 58 -15.89 5.39 9.80
C TYR A 58 -16.57 4.01 9.66
N ARG A 59 -17.44 3.82 8.66
CA ARG A 59 -18.07 2.52 8.36
C ARG A 59 -17.06 1.47 7.88
N LEU A 60 -16.08 1.87 7.07
CA LEU A 60 -15.01 0.97 6.60
C LEU A 60 -14.07 0.54 7.73
N THR A 61 -13.72 1.46 8.62
CA THR A 61 -12.88 1.18 9.79
C THR A 61 -13.63 0.30 10.81
N ARG A 62 -14.94 0.52 10.99
CA ARG A 62 -15.80 -0.29 11.86
C ARG A 62 -16.03 -1.70 11.30
N ALA A 63 -16.16 -1.86 10.00
CA ALA A 63 -16.25 -3.17 9.35
C ALA A 63 -14.94 -3.98 9.48
N SER A 64 -13.79 -3.31 9.38
CA SER A 64 -12.48 -3.93 9.59
C SER A 64 -12.27 -4.38 11.04
N MET A 65 -12.67 -3.57 12.03
CA MET A 65 -12.63 -3.96 13.45
C MET A 65 -13.62 -5.09 13.80
N PHE A 66 -14.80 -5.13 13.18
CA PHE A 66 -15.79 -6.20 13.41
C PHE A 66 -15.33 -7.56 12.83
N CYS A 67 -14.67 -7.56 11.67
CA CYS A 67 -14.09 -8.77 11.10
C CYS A 67 -12.94 -9.32 11.96
N ASN A 68 -12.09 -8.45 12.50
CA ASN A 68 -10.95 -8.89 13.31
C ASN A 68 -11.37 -9.43 14.70
N TRP A 69 -12.43 -8.87 15.29
CA TRP A 69 -12.99 -9.37 16.55
C TRP A 69 -13.67 -10.74 16.40
N LYS A 70 -14.34 -11.00 15.28
CA LYS A 70 -15.04 -12.28 15.05
C LYS A 70 -14.10 -13.47 14.81
N VAL A 71 -12.88 -13.22 14.35
CA VAL A 71 -11.86 -14.25 14.08
C VAL A 71 -11.08 -14.64 15.35
N HIS A 72 -10.98 -13.75 16.35
CA HIS A 72 -10.14 -13.97 17.52
C HIS A 72 -10.86 -14.50 18.78
N SER A 73 -12.20 -14.59 18.81
CA SER A 73 -12.90 -14.86 20.08
C SER A 73 -13.45 -16.27 20.30
N TYR A 74 -13.65 -17.15 19.31
CA TYR A 74 -14.11 -18.54 19.57
C TYR A 74 -13.77 -19.54 18.45
N PRO A 75 -12.73 -20.40 18.60
CA PRO A 75 -12.63 -21.62 17.82
C PRO A 75 -13.30 -22.76 18.61
N ASN A 76 -14.37 -23.32 18.05
CA ASN A 76 -15.11 -24.50 18.54
C ASN A 76 -15.98 -24.29 19.79
N GLN A 77 -17.28 -24.08 19.57
CA GLN A 77 -18.38 -24.79 20.25
C GLN A 77 -19.72 -24.33 19.66
N CYS A 78 -20.38 -25.22 18.92
CA CYS A 78 -21.82 -25.19 18.74
C CYS A 78 -22.42 -25.99 19.89
N GLU A 79 -23.10 -25.34 20.82
CA GLU A 79 -24.28 -25.91 21.48
C GLU A 79 -25.01 -24.83 22.29
N SER A 80 -26.33 -24.98 22.32
CA SER A 80 -27.34 -24.12 22.92
C SER A 80 -27.16 -23.93 24.43
N GLU A 81 -27.37 -22.71 24.95
CA GLU A 81 -28.16 -22.47 26.17
C GLU A 81 -28.36 -20.97 26.48
N ILE A 82 -29.52 -20.69 27.07
CA ILE A 82 -30.06 -19.39 27.46
C ILE A 82 -29.50 -19.02 28.85
N PHE A 83 -28.97 -17.80 29.06
CA PHE A 83 -28.74 -17.26 30.41
C PHE A 83 -28.97 -15.75 30.56
N THR A 84 -29.66 -15.41 31.65
CA THR A 84 -30.16 -14.10 32.13
C THR A 84 -29.10 -13.20 32.80
N PRO A 85 -29.35 -11.87 32.96
CA PRO A 85 -28.34 -10.92 33.41
C PRO A 85 -28.37 -10.67 34.92
N ALA A 86 -27.27 -10.96 35.63
CA ALA A 86 -27.04 -10.47 36.98
C ALA A 86 -25.53 -10.42 37.31
N SER A 87 -24.90 -9.24 37.15
CA SER A 87 -23.86 -8.68 38.04
C SER A 87 -23.09 -7.54 37.34
N HIS A 88 -23.74 -6.41 37.05
CA HIS A 88 -23.07 -5.17 36.63
C HIS A 88 -22.92 -4.23 37.84
N ALA A 89 -21.86 -4.43 38.63
CA ALA A 89 -21.44 -3.43 39.62
C ALA A 89 -19.92 -3.37 39.86
N SER A 90 -19.12 -4.16 39.14
CA SER A 90 -17.65 -4.13 39.28
C SER A 90 -16.89 -3.84 37.98
N PHE A 91 -17.59 -3.52 36.89
CA PHE A 91 -16.98 -3.24 35.57
C PHE A 91 -16.72 -1.75 35.30
N ALA A 92 -17.47 -0.85 35.96
CA ALA A 92 -17.41 0.59 35.67
C ALA A 92 -16.14 1.28 36.19
N HIS A 93 -15.47 0.73 37.20
CA HIS A 93 -14.22 1.29 37.73
C HIS A 93 -12.97 0.84 36.96
N ALA A 94 -13.05 -0.26 36.20
CA ALA A 94 -11.95 -0.75 35.36
C ALA A 94 -11.88 -0.03 34.00
N LEU A 95 -13.01 0.49 33.50
CA LEU A 95 -13.04 1.23 32.22
C LEU A 95 -12.56 2.68 32.33
N TRP A 96 -12.60 3.30 33.52
CA TRP A 96 -12.22 4.72 33.67
C TRP A 96 -10.72 4.96 33.84
N SER A 97 -9.93 3.92 34.13
CA SER A 97 -8.45 4.03 34.16
C SER A 97 -7.80 3.77 32.79
N LEU A 98 -8.56 3.33 31.79
CA LEU A 98 -8.06 3.06 30.44
C LEU A 98 -8.28 4.23 29.48
N THR A 99 -9.21 5.14 29.75
CA THR A 99 -9.51 6.29 28.88
C THR A 99 -8.48 7.42 28.98
N GLY A 100 -7.66 7.47 30.04
CA GLY A 100 -6.57 8.45 30.18
C GLY A 100 -5.24 8.06 29.53
N ALA A 101 -5.05 6.78 29.16
CA ALA A 101 -3.80 6.26 28.59
C ALA A 101 -3.87 6.01 27.07
N VAL A 102 -5.05 6.16 26.46
CA VAL A 102 -5.29 5.85 25.05
C VAL A 102 -4.97 7.04 24.12
N SER A 103 -4.74 8.24 24.65
CA SER A 103 -4.50 9.44 23.83
C SER A 103 -3.03 9.73 23.48
N TYR A 104 -2.07 8.90 23.92
CA TYR A 104 -0.64 9.09 23.59
C TYR A 104 0.02 7.88 22.89
N ARG A 105 -0.76 6.89 22.45
CA ARG A 105 -0.23 5.68 21.80
C ARG A 105 -0.90 5.34 20.46
N MET A 106 -1.69 6.27 19.92
CA MET A 106 -2.46 6.08 18.68
C MET A 106 -2.03 7.06 17.58
N VAL A 107 -0.71 7.30 17.50
CA VAL A 107 -0.01 7.76 16.28
C VAL A 107 1.22 6.86 16.08
N ARG A 108 1.05 5.55 16.22
CA ARG A 108 1.93 4.59 15.54
C ARG A 108 1.37 4.46 14.13
N PHE A 109 1.89 5.29 13.23
CA PHE A 109 1.68 5.08 11.80
C PHE A 109 2.09 3.65 11.46
N ALA A 110 1.25 3.00 10.67
CA ALA A 110 1.24 1.58 10.39
C ALA A 110 2.65 0.98 10.20
N CYS A 111 2.91 -0.16 10.88
CA CYS A 111 3.79 -1.19 10.32
C CYS A 111 3.26 -1.52 8.93
N THR A 112 3.77 -0.81 7.93
CA THR A 112 3.53 -1.11 6.52
C THR A 112 4.01 -2.55 6.37
N PRO A 113 3.16 -3.50 5.90
CA PRO A 113 3.53 -4.92 5.87
C PRO A 113 4.90 -5.03 5.25
N MET A 114 5.81 -5.67 5.98
CA MET A 114 7.23 -5.53 5.71
C MET A 114 7.64 -6.18 4.38
N TRP A 115 6.84 -7.16 3.95
CA TRP A 115 7.00 -7.85 2.68
C TRP A 115 6.78 -6.93 1.48
N PHE A 116 7.69 -6.98 0.52
CA PHE A 116 7.54 -6.28 -0.76
C PHE A 116 6.35 -6.80 -1.56
N LYS A 117 5.69 -5.90 -2.28
CA LYS A 117 4.48 -6.23 -3.04
C LYS A 117 4.75 -6.32 -4.52
N ASN A 118 5.67 -5.52 -5.05
CA ASN A 118 5.99 -5.50 -6.48
C ASN A 118 7.47 -5.16 -6.66
N LEU A 119 8.20 -5.90 -7.48
CA LEU A 119 9.64 -5.75 -7.58
C LEU A 119 10.05 -5.32 -8.99
N GLN A 120 10.88 -4.29 -9.03
CA GLN A 120 11.72 -4.00 -10.18
C GLN A 120 13.14 -4.40 -9.85
N LEU A 121 13.69 -5.27 -10.69
CA LEU A 121 14.99 -5.88 -10.48
C LEU A 121 16.06 -5.14 -11.29
N HIS A 122 17.18 -4.88 -10.64
CA HIS A 122 18.39 -4.33 -11.24
C HIS A 122 19.61 -5.09 -10.72
N ARG A 123 20.69 -5.04 -11.50
CA ARG A 123 21.97 -5.65 -11.17
C ARG A 123 22.98 -4.63 -10.68
N LEU A 124 23.77 -5.08 -9.71
CA LEU A 124 24.95 -4.42 -9.18
C LEU A 124 26.16 -5.34 -9.38
N PRO A 125 27.40 -4.80 -9.49
CA PRO A 125 28.59 -5.62 -9.60
C PRO A 125 28.77 -6.51 -8.35
N VAL A 126 29.23 -7.74 -8.54
CA VAL A 126 29.59 -8.65 -7.45
C VAL A 126 31.10 -8.88 -7.47
N PRO A 127 31.85 -8.53 -6.42
CA PRO A 127 31.40 -7.87 -5.18
C PRO A 127 31.23 -6.35 -5.34
N TRP A 128 30.23 -5.79 -4.66
CA TRP A 128 30.12 -4.33 -4.45
C TRP A 128 30.57 -4.00 -3.03
N SER A 129 31.73 -3.36 -2.89
CA SER A 129 32.40 -3.15 -1.59
C SER A 129 31.83 -1.98 -0.75
N VAL A 130 30.55 -1.65 -0.92
CA VAL A 130 29.91 -0.55 -0.19
C VAL A 130 29.47 -1.02 1.18
N ASN A 131 29.80 -0.24 2.21
CA ASN A 131 29.33 -0.46 3.58
C ASN A 131 28.16 0.47 3.93
N PRO A 132 27.36 0.12 4.96
CA PRO A 132 26.22 0.92 5.37
C PRO A 132 26.57 2.36 5.75
N GLU A 133 27.74 2.59 6.38
CA GLU A 133 28.16 3.92 6.81
C GLU A 133 28.49 4.84 5.63
N GLN A 134 29.05 4.29 4.56
CA GLN A 134 29.31 5.01 3.31
C GLN A 134 28.00 5.30 2.59
N MET A 135 27.08 4.33 2.55
CA MET A 135 25.74 4.53 2.02
C MET A 135 25.03 5.67 2.75
N GLU A 136 25.02 5.67 4.08
CA GLU A 136 24.39 6.72 4.89
C GLU A 136 24.93 8.12 4.53
N LYS A 137 26.26 8.25 4.37
CA LYS A 137 26.91 9.50 3.96
C LYS A 137 26.50 9.98 2.57
N TRP A 138 26.28 9.05 1.64
CA TRP A 138 25.82 9.38 0.28
C TRP A 138 24.35 9.80 0.25
N LEU A 139 23.51 9.18 1.08
CA LEU A 139 22.08 9.48 1.13
C LEU A 139 21.75 10.76 1.93
N ALA A 140 22.54 11.08 2.96
CA ALA A 140 22.29 12.19 3.88
C ALA A 140 22.01 13.56 3.21
N PRO A 141 22.73 13.99 2.15
CA PRO A 141 22.44 15.25 1.44
C PRO A 141 21.05 15.30 0.80
N HIS A 142 20.44 14.14 0.54
CA HIS A 142 19.13 13.98 -0.09
C HIS A 142 18.11 13.38 0.88
N ALA A 143 18.33 13.53 2.19
CA ALA A 143 17.37 13.15 3.21
C ALA A 143 16.05 13.91 3.01
N PHE A 144 14.93 13.22 3.22
CA PHE A 144 13.60 13.75 3.07
C PHE A 144 13.38 14.91 4.05
N GLN A 145 12.92 16.04 3.52
CA GLN A 145 12.44 17.17 4.30
C GLN A 145 10.98 17.43 3.92
N PRO A 146 10.09 17.65 4.90
CA PRO A 146 8.71 18.03 4.62
C PRO A 146 8.64 19.23 3.69
N GLY A 147 7.75 19.17 2.72
CA GLY A 147 7.63 20.22 1.70
C GLY A 147 7.05 21.50 2.28
N SER A 148 7.33 22.63 1.63
CA SER A 148 6.68 23.90 1.97
C SER A 148 5.17 23.88 1.62
N SER A 149 4.40 24.84 2.14
CA SER A 149 2.96 24.94 1.85
C SER A 149 2.64 25.21 0.37
N VAL A 150 3.63 25.63 -0.42
CA VAL A 150 3.52 25.97 -1.85
C VAL A 150 4.18 24.94 -2.76
N GLU A 151 4.79 23.89 -2.22
CA GLU A 151 5.37 22.81 -3.00
C GLU A 151 4.31 21.74 -3.29
N MET A 152 4.05 21.48 -4.57
CA MET A 152 3.13 20.42 -4.99
C MET A 152 3.62 19.02 -4.60
N GLN A 153 4.94 18.81 -4.64
CA GLN A 153 5.58 17.54 -4.35
C GLN A 153 7.00 17.75 -3.83
N THR A 154 7.38 17.00 -2.81
CA THR A 154 8.76 16.85 -2.35
C THR A 154 9.11 15.35 -2.24
N GLN A 155 10.40 15.03 -2.29
CA GLN A 155 10.89 13.66 -2.19
C GLN A 155 12.30 13.59 -1.61
N GLY A 156 12.63 12.46 -0.96
CA GLY A 156 13.95 12.24 -0.38
C GLY A 156 14.06 10.89 0.33
N TRP A 157 15.23 10.64 0.91
CA TRP A 157 15.49 9.43 1.72
C TRP A 157 14.91 9.56 3.12
N ALA A 158 14.15 8.57 3.56
CA ALA A 158 13.58 8.51 4.89
C ALA A 158 14.11 7.30 5.65
N SER A 159 13.96 7.33 6.98
CA SER A 159 14.37 6.21 7.82
C SER A 159 13.43 5.01 7.63
N PRO A 160 13.95 3.79 7.42
CA PRO A 160 13.13 2.57 7.36
C PRO A 160 12.43 2.21 8.68
N ARG A 161 12.94 2.70 9.81
CA ARG A 161 12.45 2.39 11.18
C ARG A 161 12.11 3.64 12.00
N ASP A 162 11.99 4.80 11.35
CA ASP A 162 11.76 6.10 12.01
C ASP A 162 12.77 6.38 13.17
N ASN A 163 14.04 5.98 13.00
CA ASN A 163 15.11 6.10 13.98
C ASN A 163 16.29 6.97 13.50
N ASP A 164 15.99 7.94 12.63
CA ASP A 164 16.91 8.88 11.95
C ASP A 164 17.94 8.24 10.99
N SER A 165 18.22 6.93 11.09
CA SER A 165 19.09 6.24 10.15
C SER A 165 18.39 5.99 8.81
N LEU A 166 19.02 6.41 7.72
CA LEU A 166 18.53 6.26 6.34
C LEU A 166 18.78 4.86 5.77
N VAL A 167 19.76 4.14 6.32
CA VAL A 167 20.15 2.80 5.90
C VAL A 167 19.92 1.81 7.04
N TYR A 168 18.96 0.92 6.86
CA TYR A 168 18.89 -0.29 7.68
C TYR A 168 19.76 -1.38 7.07
N SER A 169 20.56 -2.09 7.87
CA SER A 169 21.40 -3.17 7.36
C SER A 169 21.40 -4.40 8.26
N ILE A 170 21.26 -5.58 7.66
CA ILE A 170 21.37 -6.89 8.32
C ILE A 170 21.99 -7.89 7.35
N ASN A 171 22.95 -8.72 7.77
CA ASN A 171 23.54 -9.78 6.94
C ASN A 171 24.00 -9.34 5.53
N ARG A 172 24.60 -8.14 5.41
CA ARG A 172 25.02 -7.51 4.14
C ARG A 172 23.87 -7.18 3.16
N GLN A 173 22.65 -7.20 3.65
CA GLN A 173 21.45 -6.71 3.01
C GLN A 173 21.19 -5.30 3.53
N MET A 174 20.98 -4.33 2.63
CA MET A 174 20.67 -2.94 3.00
C MET A 174 19.26 -2.61 2.53
N LEU A 175 18.48 -1.95 3.39
CA LEU A 175 17.14 -1.47 3.10
C LEU A 175 17.10 0.05 3.23
N LEU A 176 16.59 0.71 2.19
CA LEU A 176 16.39 2.14 2.10
C LEU A 176 14.90 2.44 1.92
N VAL A 177 14.50 3.67 2.27
CA VAL A 177 13.14 4.16 1.98
C VAL A 177 13.22 5.46 1.20
N PHE A 178 12.63 5.45 0.00
CA PHE A 178 12.33 6.64 -0.77
C PHE A 178 10.95 7.15 -0.40
N ARG A 179 10.86 8.36 0.15
CA ARG A 179 9.61 8.99 0.55
C ARG A 179 9.25 10.09 -0.41
N THR A 180 8.01 10.08 -0.91
CA THR A 180 7.40 11.17 -1.65
C THR A 180 6.25 11.75 -0.85
N GLU A 181 6.22 13.07 -0.71
CA GLU A 181 5.07 13.81 -0.18
C GLU A 181 4.45 14.64 -1.30
N LYS A 182 3.15 14.47 -1.53
CA LYS A 182 2.41 15.19 -2.57
C LYS A 182 1.18 15.87 -1.99
N LYS A 183 0.92 17.10 -2.42
CA LYS A 183 -0.32 17.81 -2.10
C LYS A 183 -1.50 17.21 -2.85
N LEU A 184 -2.53 16.82 -2.11
CA LEU A 184 -3.80 16.35 -2.66
C LEU A 184 -4.62 17.56 -3.10
N LEU A 185 -4.39 17.99 -4.33
CA LEU A 185 -5.20 19.01 -5.00
C LEU A 185 -5.79 18.43 -6.28
N PRO A 186 -7.00 17.83 -6.22
CA PRO A 186 -7.65 17.28 -7.40
C PRO A 186 -7.94 18.36 -8.44
N ALA A 187 -7.69 18.05 -9.72
CA ALA A 187 -7.95 18.98 -10.81
C ALA A 187 -9.45 19.36 -10.91
N SER A 188 -10.36 18.50 -10.44
CA SER A 188 -11.79 18.79 -10.37
C SER A 188 -12.10 19.99 -9.48
N VAL A 189 -11.50 20.04 -8.27
CA VAL A 189 -11.69 21.13 -7.30
C VAL A 189 -11.15 22.43 -7.89
N VAL A 190 -9.94 22.41 -8.45
CA VAL A 190 -9.34 23.58 -9.11
C VAL A 190 -10.28 24.08 -10.23
N ASN A 191 -10.72 23.18 -11.11
CA ASN A 191 -11.60 23.55 -12.22
C ASN A 191 -12.95 24.12 -11.76
N GLN A 192 -13.53 23.61 -10.67
CA GLN A 192 -14.79 24.09 -10.12
C GLN A 192 -14.64 25.52 -9.58
N VAL A 193 -13.62 25.76 -8.76
CA VAL A 193 -13.34 27.09 -8.19
C VAL A 193 -12.97 28.08 -9.30
N THR A 194 -12.16 27.68 -10.28
CA THR A 194 -11.83 28.52 -11.44
C THR A 194 -13.09 28.90 -12.24
N LYS A 195 -14.03 27.97 -12.43
CA LYS A 195 -15.30 28.25 -13.13
C LYS A 195 -16.18 29.22 -12.35
N ALA A 196 -16.32 29.04 -11.04
CA ALA A 196 -17.08 29.96 -10.20
C ALA A 196 -16.49 31.38 -10.26
N ARG A 197 -15.16 31.48 -10.11
CA ARG A 197 -14.45 32.76 -10.20
C ARG A 197 -14.52 33.40 -11.58
N ALA A 198 -14.50 32.57 -12.63
CA ALA A 198 -14.67 33.04 -14.00
C ALA A 198 -16.03 33.70 -14.19
N LEU A 199 -17.12 33.09 -13.70
CA LEU A 199 -18.46 33.66 -13.78
C LEU A 199 -18.55 35.03 -13.09
N GLU A 200 -17.98 35.16 -11.89
CA GLU A 200 -17.93 36.45 -11.17
C GLU A 200 -17.23 37.54 -11.99
N VAL A 201 -16.11 37.20 -12.65
CA VAL A 201 -15.36 38.16 -13.47
C VAL A 201 -16.11 38.49 -14.77
N GLU A 202 -16.77 37.51 -15.39
CA GLU A 202 -17.60 37.70 -16.58
C GLU A 202 -18.79 38.63 -16.30
N GLU A 203 -19.44 38.50 -15.13
CA GLU A 203 -20.52 39.39 -14.69
C GLU A 203 -20.02 40.82 -14.46
N GLN A 204 -18.81 40.99 -13.90
CA GLN A 204 -18.23 42.32 -13.66
C GLN A 204 -17.77 43.02 -14.94
N GLN A 205 -17.20 42.28 -15.91
CA GLN A 205 -16.64 42.85 -17.14
C GLN A 205 -17.64 42.88 -18.31
N GLY A 206 -18.71 42.09 -18.25
CA GLY A 206 -19.75 42.02 -19.28
C GLY A 206 -19.38 41.19 -20.52
N PHE A 207 -18.25 40.49 -20.52
CA PHE A 207 -17.83 39.59 -21.59
C PHE A 207 -17.08 38.36 -21.06
N LYS A 208 -17.05 37.29 -21.87
CA LYS A 208 -16.44 36.01 -21.50
C LYS A 208 -14.91 36.06 -21.44
N LEU A 209 -14.33 35.34 -20.48
CA LEU A 209 -12.87 35.26 -20.34
C LEU A 209 -12.24 34.49 -21.51
N GLY A 210 -11.18 35.06 -22.09
CA GLY A 210 -10.40 34.41 -23.12
C GLY A 210 -9.58 33.23 -22.58
N ARG A 211 -9.10 32.35 -23.47
CA ARG A 211 -8.28 31.16 -23.09
C ARG A 211 -7.07 31.50 -22.22
N LYS A 212 -6.40 32.62 -22.52
CA LYS A 212 -5.22 33.09 -21.77
C LYS A 212 -5.61 33.48 -20.33
N GLN A 213 -6.66 34.29 -20.19
CA GLN A 213 -7.15 34.76 -18.88
C GLN A 213 -7.67 33.59 -18.04
N MET A 214 -8.36 32.62 -18.66
CA MET A 214 -8.81 31.41 -17.97
C MET A 214 -7.65 30.57 -17.42
N ARG A 215 -6.52 30.49 -18.16
CA ARG A 215 -5.32 29.80 -17.70
C ARG A 215 -4.68 30.53 -16.52
N GLU A 216 -4.53 31.84 -16.62
CA GLU A 216 -3.98 32.68 -15.54
C GLU A 216 -4.85 32.60 -14.28
N LEU A 217 -6.18 32.64 -14.42
CA LEU A 217 -7.12 32.48 -13.32
C LEU A 217 -7.00 31.09 -12.67
N LYS A 218 -6.79 30.06 -13.48
CA LYS A 218 -6.58 28.69 -12.97
C LYS A 218 -5.28 28.57 -12.17
N GLU A 219 -4.21 29.21 -12.63
CA GLU A 219 -2.92 29.26 -11.92
C GLU A 219 -3.09 29.97 -10.57
N GLN A 220 -3.75 31.14 -10.54
CA GLN A 220 -4.06 31.86 -9.31
C GLN A 220 -4.88 31.03 -8.31
N VAL A 221 -5.96 30.39 -8.78
CA VAL A 221 -6.78 29.50 -7.94
C VAL A 221 -5.95 28.33 -7.42
N THR A 222 -5.01 27.80 -8.21
CA THR A 222 -4.14 26.71 -7.76
C THR A 222 -3.24 27.19 -6.62
N ASP A 223 -2.61 28.36 -6.77
CA ASP A 223 -1.74 28.95 -5.75
C ASP A 223 -2.49 29.29 -4.45
N GLU A 224 -3.76 29.69 -4.54
CA GLU A 224 -4.63 29.96 -3.38
C GLU A 224 -5.03 28.67 -2.64
N LEU A 225 -5.30 27.59 -3.39
CA LEU A 225 -5.75 26.33 -2.81
C LEU A 225 -4.60 25.46 -2.29
N LEU A 226 -3.39 25.63 -2.84
CA LEU A 226 -2.25 24.78 -2.53
C LEU A 226 -1.84 24.76 -1.04
N PRO A 227 -1.76 25.90 -0.33
CA PRO A 227 -1.46 25.92 1.11
C PRO A 227 -2.50 25.20 1.97
N ARG A 228 -3.74 25.09 1.47
CA ARG A 228 -4.87 24.45 2.16
C ARG A 228 -4.96 22.96 1.83
N ALA A 229 -4.23 22.48 0.82
CA ALA A 229 -4.26 21.10 0.39
C ALA A 229 -3.57 20.17 1.40
N PHE A 230 -4.22 19.06 1.70
CA PHE A 230 -3.65 18.00 2.54
C PHE A 230 -2.44 17.36 1.85
N SER A 231 -1.42 17.01 2.62
CA SER A 231 -0.27 16.26 2.13
C SER A 231 -0.51 14.75 2.27
N ILE A 232 -0.15 13.98 1.24
CA ILE A 232 -0.10 12.51 1.30
C ILE A 232 1.33 12.06 1.12
N ARG A 233 1.80 11.21 2.03
CA ARG A 233 3.12 10.56 1.96
C ARG A 233 2.99 9.17 1.38
N ARG A 234 3.98 8.79 0.58
CA ARG A 234 4.15 7.43 0.05
C ARG A 234 5.60 7.02 0.19
N ASP A 235 5.80 5.84 0.74
CA ASP A 235 7.11 5.25 0.93
C ASP A 235 7.29 4.11 -0.08
N THR A 236 8.41 4.14 -0.78
CA THR A 236 8.87 3.07 -1.69
C THR A 236 10.15 2.52 -1.12
N ARG A 237 10.18 1.22 -0.86
CA ARG A 237 11.35 0.57 -0.28
C ARG A 237 12.32 0.15 -1.38
N VAL A 238 13.61 0.20 -1.05
CA VAL A 238 14.69 -0.26 -1.92
C VAL A 238 15.55 -1.22 -1.14
N TRP A 239 15.72 -2.43 -1.64
CA TRP A 239 16.62 -3.42 -1.09
C TRP A 239 17.85 -3.56 -1.96
N ILE A 240 19.02 -3.55 -1.33
CA ILE A 240 20.31 -3.77 -1.93
C ILE A 240 20.91 -5.03 -1.32
N ASP A 241 21.17 -6.02 -2.16
CA ASP A 241 21.87 -7.25 -1.82
C ASP A 241 23.31 -7.18 -2.35
N THR A 242 24.26 -6.93 -1.46
CA THR A 242 25.68 -6.87 -1.83
C THR A 242 26.32 -8.25 -2.04
N VAL A 243 25.64 -9.32 -1.62
CA VAL A 243 26.11 -10.71 -1.74
C VAL A 243 25.80 -11.25 -3.12
N HIS A 244 24.54 -11.13 -3.55
CA HIS A 244 24.10 -11.64 -4.85
C HIS A 244 24.06 -10.57 -5.95
N GLY A 245 24.29 -9.29 -5.63
CA GLY A 245 24.36 -8.19 -6.60
C GLY A 245 22.98 -7.74 -7.10
N TRP A 246 21.99 -7.69 -6.20
CA TRP A 246 20.65 -7.21 -6.54
C TRP A 246 20.41 -5.79 -6.02
N LEU A 247 19.77 -4.97 -6.83
CA LEU A 247 19.05 -3.78 -6.38
C LEU A 247 17.59 -3.93 -6.76
N VAL A 248 16.72 -3.88 -5.76
CA VAL A 248 15.31 -4.20 -5.88
C VAL A 248 14.47 -3.04 -5.39
N ILE A 249 13.52 -2.58 -6.20
CA ILE A 249 12.63 -1.46 -5.85
C ILE A 249 11.20 -2.00 -5.68
N ASP A 250 10.55 -1.71 -4.55
CA ASP A 250 9.17 -2.11 -4.25
C ASP A 250 8.14 -1.25 -5.03
N ALA A 251 8.16 -1.32 -6.36
CA ALA A 251 7.36 -0.48 -7.24
C ALA A 251 6.66 -1.26 -8.37
N ALA A 252 5.34 -1.12 -8.46
CA ALA A 252 4.55 -1.69 -9.57
C ALA A 252 4.64 -0.89 -10.88
N SER A 253 4.99 0.40 -10.77
CA SER A 253 5.01 1.38 -11.86
C SER A 253 6.43 1.75 -12.22
N GLN A 254 6.75 1.78 -13.52
CA GLN A 254 8.06 2.21 -14.01
C GLN A 254 8.40 3.63 -13.57
N ALA A 255 7.43 4.56 -13.60
CA ALA A 255 7.66 5.95 -13.23
C ALA A 255 8.16 6.11 -11.78
N VAL A 256 7.63 5.31 -10.84
CA VAL A 256 8.08 5.35 -9.44
C VAL A 256 9.50 4.80 -9.30
N ALA A 257 9.82 3.74 -10.02
CA ALA A 257 11.17 3.22 -10.02
C ALA A 257 12.17 4.19 -10.67
N ASP A 258 11.79 4.86 -11.76
CA ASP A 258 12.62 5.88 -12.39
C ASP A 258 12.88 7.07 -11.44
N ASP A 259 11.88 7.49 -10.64
CA ASP A 259 12.05 8.52 -9.61
C ASP A 259 13.05 8.08 -8.52
N VAL A 260 12.94 6.83 -8.05
CA VAL A 260 13.85 6.23 -7.06
C VAL A 260 15.28 6.14 -7.62
N LEU A 261 15.43 5.61 -8.83
CA LEU A 261 16.71 5.50 -9.53
C LEU A 261 17.33 6.88 -9.76
N GLY A 262 16.50 7.86 -10.13
CA GLY A 262 16.91 9.25 -10.29
C GLY A 262 17.49 9.82 -8.99
N LEU A 263 16.91 9.50 -7.84
CA LEU A 263 17.45 9.93 -6.55
C LEU A 263 18.71 9.14 -6.15
N LEU A 264 18.78 7.84 -6.43
CA LEU A 264 19.98 7.03 -6.19
C LEU A 264 21.17 7.56 -6.98
N VAL A 265 21.00 7.83 -8.27
CA VAL A 265 22.06 8.38 -9.14
C VAL A 265 22.49 9.78 -8.69
N LYS A 266 21.58 10.59 -8.13
CA LYS A 266 21.94 11.88 -7.53
C LYS A 266 22.71 11.75 -6.22
N SER A 267 22.42 10.71 -5.44
CA SER A 267 22.99 10.51 -4.11
C SER A 267 24.34 9.80 -4.14
N ILE A 268 24.48 8.83 -5.05
CA ILE A 268 25.64 7.95 -5.15
C ILE A 268 26.42 8.31 -6.42
N ASP A 269 27.61 8.85 -6.23
CA ASP A 269 28.52 9.12 -7.35
C ASP A 269 28.90 7.79 -8.04
N GLN A 270 28.76 7.75 -9.37
CA GLN A 270 29.05 6.58 -10.21
C GLN A 270 28.35 5.28 -9.76
N LEU A 271 27.04 5.33 -9.49
CA LEU A 271 26.24 4.14 -9.20
C LEU A 271 26.38 3.08 -10.31
N PRO A 272 26.98 1.90 -10.03
CA PRO A 272 27.23 0.87 -11.04
C PRO A 272 25.99 0.00 -11.25
N LEU A 273 24.96 0.56 -11.87
CA LEU A 273 23.66 -0.10 -12.07
C LEU A 273 23.51 -0.63 -13.50
N SER A 274 22.99 -1.85 -13.65
CA SER A 274 22.57 -2.40 -14.93
C SER A 274 21.17 -3.03 -14.85
N SER A 275 20.50 -3.14 -16.00
CA SER A 275 19.24 -3.87 -16.10
C SER A 275 19.49 -5.37 -16.13
N VAL A 276 18.60 -6.15 -15.50
CA VAL A 276 18.60 -7.61 -15.61
C VAL A 276 18.30 -7.99 -17.06
N ARG A 277 19.14 -8.84 -17.66
CA ARG A 277 18.95 -9.34 -19.02
C ARG A 277 19.04 -10.85 -19.03
N VAL A 278 17.93 -11.50 -19.37
CA VAL A 278 17.82 -12.96 -19.48
C VAL A 278 17.98 -13.43 -20.92
N ALA A 279 18.47 -14.65 -21.12
CA ALA A 279 18.73 -15.20 -22.44
C ALA A 279 17.44 -15.43 -23.25
N GLN A 280 16.39 -15.97 -22.61
CA GLN A 280 15.09 -16.20 -23.21
C GLN A 280 14.14 -15.04 -22.90
N SER A 281 13.41 -14.56 -23.91
CA SER A 281 12.38 -13.54 -23.71
C SER A 281 11.31 -14.04 -22.73
N PRO A 282 10.96 -13.28 -21.67
CA PRO A 282 9.93 -13.68 -20.72
C PRO A 282 8.57 -13.92 -21.39
N VAL A 283 8.23 -13.14 -22.42
CA VAL A 283 6.99 -13.34 -23.20
C VAL A 283 7.00 -14.70 -23.90
N ALA A 284 8.13 -15.07 -24.50
CA ALA A 284 8.26 -16.34 -25.19
C ALA A 284 8.19 -17.51 -24.20
N ALA A 285 8.93 -17.43 -23.10
CA ALA A 285 8.94 -18.46 -22.06
C ALA A 285 7.55 -18.67 -21.44
N MET A 286 6.88 -17.59 -21.01
CA MET A 286 5.52 -17.67 -20.46
C MET A 286 4.50 -18.22 -21.46
N THR A 287 4.64 -17.91 -22.75
CA THR A 287 3.76 -18.44 -23.79
C THR A 287 4.00 -19.93 -24.01
N GLU A 288 5.26 -20.37 -23.98
CA GLU A 288 5.66 -21.78 -24.09
C GLU A 288 5.08 -22.60 -22.93
N TRP A 289 5.24 -22.13 -21.68
CA TRP A 289 4.72 -22.82 -20.49
C TRP A 289 3.20 -22.99 -20.52
N LEU A 290 2.46 -21.99 -21.02
CA LEU A 290 1.02 -22.10 -21.21
C LEU A 290 0.62 -23.05 -22.37
N LEU A 291 1.47 -23.15 -23.40
CA LEU A 291 1.23 -24.00 -24.56
C LEU A 291 1.46 -25.49 -24.24
N SER A 292 2.53 -25.79 -23.50
CA SER A 292 2.84 -27.14 -23.03
C SER A 292 1.92 -27.59 -21.88
N GLY A 293 1.50 -26.64 -21.03
CA GLY A 293 0.86 -26.94 -19.75
C GLY A 293 1.86 -27.35 -18.66
N ASP A 294 3.15 -27.35 -18.97
CA ASP A 294 4.24 -27.73 -18.07
C ASP A 294 4.93 -26.47 -17.53
N ALA A 295 4.85 -26.29 -16.22
CA ALA A 295 5.59 -25.24 -15.52
C ALA A 295 7.09 -25.58 -15.45
N PRO A 296 7.98 -24.57 -15.44
CA PRO A 296 9.40 -24.81 -15.22
C PRO A 296 9.65 -25.35 -13.79
N ALA A 297 10.78 -26.03 -13.60
CA ALA A 297 11.13 -26.63 -12.31
C ALA A 297 11.10 -25.61 -11.17
N GLY A 298 10.50 -25.99 -10.03
CA GLY A 298 10.34 -25.11 -8.87
C GLY A 298 9.18 -24.11 -8.99
N PHE A 299 8.44 -24.10 -10.10
CA PHE A 299 7.28 -23.24 -10.28
C PHE A 299 6.02 -24.03 -10.61
N THR A 300 4.87 -23.44 -10.28
CA THR A 300 3.54 -23.88 -10.69
C THR A 300 2.79 -22.72 -11.34
N LEU A 301 1.92 -23.02 -12.32
CA LEU A 301 1.10 -22.00 -12.99
C LEU A 301 -0.20 -21.78 -12.21
N ASP A 302 -0.49 -20.52 -11.88
CA ASP A 302 -1.72 -20.14 -11.18
C ASP A 302 -2.85 -19.81 -12.17
N GLN A 303 -4.00 -19.36 -11.64
CA GLN A 303 -5.26 -19.18 -12.38
C GLN A 303 -5.42 -17.81 -13.08
N ASP A 304 -4.42 -16.93 -12.96
CA ASP A 304 -4.46 -15.56 -13.49
C ASP A 304 -3.47 -15.43 -14.67
N THR A 305 -3.98 -15.13 -15.87
CA THR A 305 -3.13 -14.82 -17.04
C THR A 305 -3.74 -13.77 -17.96
N GLU A 306 -2.90 -13.01 -18.66
CA GLU A 306 -3.31 -12.07 -19.71
C GLU A 306 -2.63 -12.44 -21.03
N LEU A 307 -3.44 -12.77 -22.03
CA LEU A 307 -3.01 -13.05 -23.40
C LEU A 307 -3.34 -11.86 -24.31
N ARG A 308 -2.40 -11.41 -25.14
CA ARG A 308 -2.58 -10.28 -26.06
C ARG A 308 -2.15 -10.63 -27.47
N SER A 309 -2.95 -10.25 -28.46
CA SER A 309 -2.56 -10.35 -29.88
C SER A 309 -1.68 -9.17 -30.31
N ALA A 310 -0.57 -9.46 -30.99
CA ALA A 310 0.28 -8.43 -31.59
C ALA A 310 -0.29 -7.88 -32.93
N ALA A 311 -1.08 -8.69 -33.64
CA ALA A 311 -1.53 -8.37 -35.00
C ALA A 311 -2.94 -7.75 -35.07
N GLN A 312 -3.85 -8.13 -34.16
CA GLN A 312 -5.26 -7.71 -34.19
C GLN A 312 -5.54 -6.61 -33.15
N GLY A 313 -5.01 -5.40 -33.36
CA GLY A 313 -5.40 -4.21 -32.59
C GLY A 313 -5.27 -4.34 -31.06
N ASN A 314 -4.31 -5.15 -30.57
CA ASN A 314 -4.13 -5.46 -29.15
C ASN A 314 -5.33 -6.17 -28.48
N ALA A 315 -6.09 -6.99 -29.23
CA ALA A 315 -7.12 -7.84 -28.65
C ALA A 315 -6.56 -8.63 -27.46
N THR A 316 -7.20 -8.48 -26.30
CA THR A 316 -6.70 -8.98 -25.01
C THR A 316 -7.73 -9.92 -24.40
N VAL A 317 -7.28 -11.08 -23.94
CA VAL A 317 -8.05 -12.05 -23.16
C VAL A 317 -7.41 -12.13 -21.78
N ARG A 318 -8.22 -12.03 -20.73
CA ARG A 318 -7.73 -12.09 -19.35
C ARG A 318 -8.51 -13.15 -18.58
N TYR A 319 -7.77 -14.09 -18.01
CA TYR A 319 -8.27 -15.08 -17.06
C TYR A 319 -7.96 -14.57 -15.65
N VAL A 320 -8.96 -14.63 -14.76
CA VAL A 320 -8.84 -14.23 -13.36
C VAL A 320 -9.58 -15.27 -12.52
N GLY A 321 -8.87 -15.97 -11.64
CA GLY A 321 -9.45 -17.01 -10.79
C GLY A 321 -10.10 -18.16 -11.57
N HIS A 322 -9.56 -18.49 -12.75
CA HIS A 322 -10.06 -19.58 -13.59
C HIS A 322 -8.94 -20.57 -13.87
N ALA A 323 -9.23 -21.87 -13.74
CA ALA A 323 -8.28 -22.92 -14.09
C ALA A 323 -7.83 -22.78 -15.56
N LEU A 324 -6.53 -22.84 -15.82
CA LEU A 324 -5.97 -22.70 -17.16
C LEU A 324 -6.04 -24.05 -17.87
N ASP A 325 -7.04 -24.23 -18.74
CA ASP A 325 -7.13 -25.41 -19.60
C ASP A 325 -6.16 -25.29 -20.78
N VAL A 326 -5.31 -26.30 -20.95
CA VAL A 326 -4.24 -26.34 -21.95
C VAL A 326 -4.82 -26.26 -23.37
N GLU A 327 -5.98 -26.86 -23.63
CA GLU A 327 -6.63 -26.79 -24.95
C GLU A 327 -7.10 -25.37 -25.30
N ASP A 328 -7.66 -24.65 -24.33
CA ASP A 328 -8.10 -23.27 -24.53
C ASP A 328 -6.91 -22.31 -24.65
N MET A 329 -5.85 -22.52 -23.85
CA MET A 329 -4.60 -21.77 -24.00
C MET A 329 -3.99 -21.96 -25.39
N ARG A 330 -3.90 -23.21 -25.86
CA ARG A 330 -3.38 -23.55 -27.19
C ARG A 330 -4.16 -22.84 -28.29
N ARG A 331 -5.49 -22.89 -28.27
CA ARG A 331 -6.34 -22.18 -29.26
C ARG A 331 -6.06 -20.68 -29.29
N HIS A 332 -5.89 -20.05 -28.13
CA HIS A 332 -5.58 -18.63 -28.07
C HIS A 332 -4.19 -18.30 -28.60
N ILE A 333 -3.19 -19.13 -28.29
CA ILE A 333 -1.80 -18.97 -28.70
C ILE A 333 -1.64 -19.19 -30.21
N GLU A 334 -2.25 -20.26 -30.76
CA GLU A 334 -2.29 -20.54 -32.21
C GLU A 334 -3.00 -19.44 -33.00
N ALA A 335 -3.98 -18.77 -32.38
CA ALA A 335 -4.61 -17.56 -32.94
C ALA A 335 -3.71 -16.31 -32.88
N GLY A 336 -2.43 -16.45 -32.52
CA GLY A 336 -1.42 -15.39 -32.49
C GLY A 336 -1.48 -14.49 -31.25
N LYS A 337 -2.00 -14.98 -30.13
CA LYS A 337 -1.90 -14.28 -28.83
C LYS A 337 -0.64 -14.74 -28.08
N GLN A 338 -0.03 -13.82 -27.35
CA GLN A 338 1.14 -14.08 -26.52
C GLN A 338 0.84 -13.76 -25.05
N CYS A 339 1.52 -14.45 -24.15
CA CYS A 339 1.36 -14.23 -22.71
C CYS A 339 2.06 -12.95 -22.27
N MET A 340 1.27 -12.01 -21.75
CA MET A 340 1.75 -10.72 -21.25
C MET A 340 1.81 -10.70 -19.73
N ARG A 341 1.08 -11.57 -19.03
CA ARG A 341 1.12 -11.69 -17.58
C ARG A 341 0.82 -13.13 -17.21
N LEU A 342 1.61 -13.70 -16.32
CA LEU A 342 1.41 -15.07 -15.84
C LEU A 342 1.55 -15.08 -14.32
N ALA A 343 0.49 -15.48 -13.63
CA ALA A 343 0.58 -15.77 -12.20
C ALA A 343 1.20 -17.15 -12.00
N MET A 344 2.13 -17.21 -11.06
CA MET A 344 2.90 -18.40 -10.75
C MET A 344 3.19 -18.45 -9.26
N THR A 345 3.38 -19.65 -8.76
CA THR A 345 3.87 -19.89 -7.40
C THR A 345 5.23 -20.54 -7.47
N TRP A 346 6.19 -20.01 -6.69
CA TRP A 346 7.54 -20.57 -6.53
C TRP A 346 7.63 -21.41 -5.25
N ASP A 347 8.05 -22.66 -5.39
CA ASP A 347 8.30 -23.66 -4.32
C ASP A 347 7.20 -23.73 -3.24
N ASP A 348 5.93 -23.51 -3.61
CA ASP A 348 4.78 -23.38 -2.68
C ASP A 348 4.99 -22.35 -1.55
N ARG A 349 5.89 -21.38 -1.79
CA ARG A 349 6.36 -20.38 -0.83
C ARG A 349 5.91 -18.97 -1.19
N VAL A 350 6.01 -18.59 -2.46
CA VAL A 350 5.71 -17.22 -2.91
C VAL A 350 4.86 -17.25 -4.17
N SER A 351 3.65 -16.68 -4.11
CA SER A 351 2.84 -16.44 -5.30
C SER A 351 3.11 -15.03 -5.84
N PHE A 352 3.22 -14.90 -7.16
CA PHE A 352 3.50 -13.65 -7.84
C PHE A 352 2.98 -13.64 -9.29
N VAL A 353 3.05 -12.48 -9.93
CA VAL A 353 2.72 -12.31 -11.36
C VAL A 353 3.96 -11.84 -12.10
N LEU A 354 4.46 -12.67 -13.01
CA LEU A 354 5.54 -12.32 -13.94
C LEU A 354 5.02 -11.46 -15.09
N THR A 355 5.86 -10.55 -15.56
CA THR A 355 5.55 -9.63 -16.67
C THR A 355 6.69 -9.61 -17.70
N PRO A 356 6.46 -9.05 -18.91
CA PRO A 356 7.43 -9.06 -20.01
C PRO A 356 8.72 -8.30 -19.69
N SER A 357 8.63 -7.31 -18.80
CA SER A 357 9.74 -6.46 -18.36
C SER A 357 10.50 -7.04 -17.17
N LEU A 358 10.31 -8.32 -16.82
CA LEU A 358 10.82 -8.94 -15.59
C LEU A 358 10.35 -8.26 -14.29
N THR A 359 9.33 -7.40 -14.36
CA THR A 359 8.71 -6.85 -13.16
C THR A 359 7.87 -7.93 -12.52
N ILE A 360 8.11 -8.19 -11.24
CA ILE A 360 7.36 -9.17 -10.44
C ILE A 360 6.27 -8.42 -9.70
N LYS A 361 5.01 -8.81 -9.84
CA LYS A 361 3.87 -8.07 -9.24
C LYS A 361 3.07 -8.96 -8.30
N ARG A 362 2.32 -8.34 -7.38
CA ARG A 362 1.39 -9.03 -6.46
C ARG A 362 2.08 -10.14 -5.65
N ILE A 363 3.28 -9.89 -5.17
CA ILE A 363 4.00 -10.84 -4.33
C ILE A 363 3.20 -11.10 -3.06
N THR A 364 2.97 -12.38 -2.81
CA THR A 364 2.23 -12.87 -1.67
C THR A 364 3.00 -14.04 -1.05
N PRO A 365 3.58 -13.87 0.14
CA PRO A 365 4.14 -15.00 0.86
C PRO A 365 3.02 -15.95 1.27
N LEU A 366 3.22 -17.24 1.00
CA LEU A 366 2.28 -18.30 1.36
C LEU A 366 2.54 -18.76 2.80
N ASP A 367 1.61 -19.57 3.32
CA ASP A 367 1.56 -19.89 4.76
C ASP A 367 2.82 -20.62 5.25
N VAL A 368 3.51 -21.37 4.37
CA VAL A 368 4.82 -22.00 4.66
C VAL A 368 5.86 -20.99 5.13
N ILE A 369 5.85 -19.77 4.59
CA ILE A 369 6.75 -18.69 5.03
C ILE A 369 6.22 -18.03 6.31
N LYS A 370 4.91 -17.82 6.42
CA LYS A 370 4.32 -17.15 7.59
C LYS A 370 4.51 -17.96 8.87
N ASP A 371 4.48 -19.28 8.77
CA ASP A 371 4.72 -20.20 9.89
C ASP A 371 6.23 -20.28 10.26
N ALA A 372 7.12 -19.83 9.36
CA ALA A 372 8.56 -19.76 9.61
C ALA A 372 8.99 -18.45 10.30
N SER A 373 8.11 -17.46 10.42
CA SER A 373 8.36 -16.26 11.23
C SER A 373 8.52 -16.65 12.70
N ASP A 374 9.54 -16.12 13.37
CA ASP A 374 9.85 -16.46 14.76
C ASP A 374 8.75 -15.95 15.73
N PRO A 375 7.95 -16.83 16.35
CA PRO A 375 6.91 -16.41 17.29
C PRO A 375 7.47 -15.93 18.63
N THR A 376 8.79 -16.00 18.83
CA THR A 376 9.48 -15.62 20.06
C THR A 376 10.07 -14.21 20.04
N ALA A 377 9.97 -13.49 18.91
CA ALA A 377 10.39 -12.09 18.80
C ALA A 377 9.72 -11.24 19.89
N GLN A 378 10.53 -10.59 20.73
CA GLN A 378 10.04 -9.97 21.96
C GLN A 378 9.72 -8.48 21.77
N ASN A 379 10.23 -7.87 20.69
CA ASN A 379 10.05 -6.46 20.38
C ASN A 379 9.92 -6.20 18.87
N ASP A 380 9.46 -4.99 18.53
CA ASP A 380 9.19 -4.56 17.14
C ASP A 380 10.46 -4.61 16.26
N ASP A 381 11.66 -4.43 16.84
CA ASP A 381 12.94 -4.45 16.12
C ASP A 381 13.37 -5.88 15.76
N GLU A 382 13.26 -6.83 16.69
CA GLU A 382 13.56 -8.25 16.47
C GLU A 382 12.61 -8.87 15.45
N GLN A 383 11.34 -8.48 15.47
CA GLN A 383 10.38 -8.90 14.45
C GLN A 383 10.78 -8.37 13.07
N PHE A 384 11.20 -7.10 12.99
CA PHE A 384 11.66 -6.51 11.75
C PHE A 384 12.92 -7.20 11.22
N ASP A 385 13.91 -7.48 12.08
CA ASP A 385 15.14 -8.19 11.71
C ASP A 385 14.84 -9.61 11.17
N SER A 386 13.92 -10.31 11.84
CA SER A 386 13.52 -11.68 11.48
C SER A 386 12.80 -11.72 10.14
N ASP A 387 11.78 -10.88 9.97
CA ASP A 387 11.00 -10.82 8.74
C ASP A 387 11.88 -10.34 7.55
N MET A 388 12.85 -9.44 7.78
CA MET A 388 13.75 -8.95 6.72
C MET A 388 14.69 -10.06 6.26
N THR A 389 15.28 -10.77 7.21
CA THR A 389 16.16 -11.91 6.93
C THR A 389 15.42 -13.01 6.17
N LEU A 390 14.19 -13.32 6.59
CA LEU A 390 13.34 -14.30 5.90
C LEU A 390 12.99 -13.84 4.48
N MET A 391 12.50 -12.61 4.34
CA MET A 391 12.13 -12.04 3.04
C MET A 391 13.28 -12.03 2.04
N THR A 392 14.43 -11.50 2.44
CA THR A 392 15.58 -11.39 1.53
C THR A 392 16.16 -12.74 1.17
N GLY A 393 16.18 -13.69 2.11
CA GLY A 393 16.65 -15.06 1.88
C GLY A 393 15.77 -15.85 0.91
N GLU A 394 14.44 -15.66 0.95
CA GLU A 394 13.51 -16.31 0.03
C GLU A 394 13.51 -15.62 -1.35
N LEU A 395 13.46 -14.29 -1.38
CA LEU A 395 13.45 -13.53 -2.64
C LEU A 395 14.75 -13.71 -3.45
N ALA A 396 15.92 -13.75 -2.79
CA ALA A 396 17.19 -13.97 -3.49
C ALA A 396 17.23 -15.33 -4.22
N ARG A 397 16.70 -16.39 -3.58
CA ARG A 397 16.58 -17.74 -4.18
C ARG A 397 15.58 -17.72 -5.34
N MET A 398 14.40 -17.14 -5.12
CA MET A 398 13.40 -17.00 -6.18
C MET A 398 13.93 -16.25 -7.41
N PHE A 399 14.72 -15.18 -7.24
CA PHE A 399 15.29 -14.46 -8.39
C PHE A 399 16.31 -15.29 -9.16
N ALA A 400 17.15 -16.06 -8.46
CA ALA A 400 18.11 -16.95 -9.10
C ALA A 400 17.38 -17.99 -9.96
N ASP A 401 16.34 -18.62 -9.40
CA ASP A 401 15.55 -19.63 -10.11
C ASP A 401 14.78 -19.01 -11.29
N ILE A 402 14.19 -17.82 -11.14
CA ILE A 402 13.51 -17.09 -12.24
C ILE A 402 14.50 -16.82 -13.39
N VAL A 403 15.71 -16.38 -13.07
CA VAL A 403 16.73 -16.12 -14.09
C VAL A 403 17.16 -17.41 -14.77
N GLU A 404 17.35 -18.49 -14.02
CA GLU A 404 17.73 -19.80 -14.54
C GLU A 404 16.68 -20.36 -15.51
N VAL A 405 15.40 -20.36 -15.13
CA VAL A 405 14.31 -20.88 -15.99
C VAL A 405 14.05 -20.01 -17.22
N LEU A 406 14.56 -18.78 -17.23
CA LEU A 406 14.57 -17.89 -18.39
C LEU A 406 15.89 -17.98 -19.20
N GLY A 407 16.65 -19.06 -19.01
CA GLY A 407 17.86 -19.37 -19.78
C GLY A 407 19.13 -18.70 -19.25
N GLY A 408 19.13 -18.20 -18.02
CA GLY A 408 20.27 -17.52 -17.41
C GLY A 408 20.45 -16.07 -17.86
N GLU A 409 21.47 -15.40 -17.33
CA GLU A 409 21.77 -14.01 -17.71
C GLU A 409 22.56 -13.92 -19.02
N GLN A 410 22.23 -12.95 -19.87
CA GLN A 410 22.92 -12.76 -21.16
C GLN A 410 24.41 -12.45 -21.00
N GLY A 411 24.83 -11.86 -19.87
CA GLY A 411 26.25 -11.62 -19.57
C GLY A 411 27.05 -12.92 -19.48
N ASP A 412 26.46 -13.95 -18.86
CA ASP A 412 27.07 -15.28 -18.76
C ASP A 412 26.91 -16.08 -20.05
N ALA A 413 25.78 -15.94 -20.75
CA ALA A 413 25.54 -16.63 -22.02
C ALA A 413 26.52 -16.22 -23.13
N ILE A 414 26.91 -14.95 -23.20
CA ILE A 414 27.91 -14.46 -24.17
C ILE A 414 29.32 -14.98 -23.82
N LEU A 415 29.67 -15.03 -22.53
CA LEU A 415 30.96 -15.56 -22.09
C LEU A 415 31.06 -17.08 -22.29
N GLN A 416 29.97 -17.83 -22.08
CA GLN A 416 29.92 -19.27 -22.32
C GLN A 416 29.91 -19.61 -23.81
N ALA A 417 29.18 -18.85 -24.65
CA ALA A 417 29.18 -19.04 -26.10
C ALA A 417 30.52 -18.63 -26.76
N ALA A 418 31.32 -17.79 -26.11
CA ALA A 418 32.68 -17.47 -26.55
C ALA A 418 33.73 -18.48 -26.05
N ALA A 419 33.39 -19.30 -25.05
CA ALA A 419 34.27 -20.32 -24.48
C ALA A 419 34.03 -21.73 -25.05
N ALA A 420 32.86 -21.96 -25.66
CA ALA A 420 32.51 -23.15 -26.46
C ALA A 420 32.91 -22.96 -27.93
#